data_AF-A0A259CGF3-F1
#
_entry.id   AF-A0A259CGF3-F1
#
_cell.length_a   1.000
_cell.length_b   1.000
_cell.length_c   1.000
_cell.angle_alpha   90.00
_cell.angle_beta   90.00
_cell.angle_gamma   90.00
#
_symmetry.space_group_name_H-M   'P 1'
#
loop_
_entity.id
_entity.type
_entity.pdbx_description
1 polymer ?
#
loop_
_entity_poly.entity_id
_entity_poly.type
_entity_poly.pdbx_seq_one_letter_code
_entity_poly.pdbx_strand_id
1 'polypeptide(L)'
;LAHNSLWEMVERTTDAVIARMALVPRTMEARGLDAVPGIRDRFKQIKDAKAVEILEIILHDEIGHVFIGNRWFNFLCAKDNLSPITTYRDLARQYRAPTLRGPFNVEARQRAGFTQEELKILGVMSESQSTTCG
;
A
#
# COMPACT_ATOMS: atom_id res chain seq x y z
N LEU A 1 14.01 12.21 -8.01
CA LEU A 1 12.58 12.50 -7.72
C LEU A 1 11.89 11.22 -7.25
N ALA A 2 10.94 11.29 -6.32
CA ALA A 2 10.17 10.13 -5.84
C ALA A 2 9.49 9.32 -6.98
N HIS A 3 9.16 10.00 -8.08
CA HIS A 3 8.57 9.40 -9.28
C HIS A 3 9.49 8.47 -10.08
N ASN A 4 10.82 8.62 -10.00
CA ASN A 4 11.73 7.74 -10.75
C ASN A 4 11.53 6.28 -10.34
N SER A 5 11.42 6.02 -9.04
CA SER A 5 11.21 4.65 -8.55
C SER A 5 9.89 4.02 -9.02
N LEU A 6 8.85 4.83 -9.21
CA LEU A 6 7.56 4.38 -9.74
C LEU A 6 7.70 4.03 -11.23
N TRP A 7 8.31 4.93 -12.02
CA TRP A 7 8.56 4.70 -13.44
C TRP A 7 9.49 3.52 -13.71
N GLU A 8 10.53 3.34 -12.89
CA GLU A 8 11.40 2.16 -12.96
C GLU A 8 10.63 0.86 -12.68
N MET A 9 9.73 0.85 -11.69
CA MET A 9 8.88 -0.33 -11.42
C MET A 9 7.90 -0.58 -12.57
N VAL A 10 7.37 0.49 -13.15
CA VAL A 10 6.56 0.45 -14.36
C VAL A 10 7.37 -0.23 -15.48
N GLU A 11 8.52 0.30 -15.87
CA GLU A 11 9.33 -0.28 -16.95
C GLU A 11 9.64 -1.76 -16.73
N ARG A 12 10.05 -2.12 -15.50
CA ARG A 12 10.43 -3.49 -15.14
C ARG A 12 9.29 -4.50 -15.19
N THR A 13 8.04 -4.05 -15.08
CA THR A 13 6.85 -4.92 -15.06
C THR A 13 6.03 -4.81 -16.35
N THR A 14 6.63 -4.33 -17.44
CA THR A 14 5.96 -4.14 -18.75
C THR A 14 5.37 -5.43 -19.30
N ASP A 15 6.08 -6.54 -19.17
CA ASP A 15 5.68 -7.81 -19.80
C ASP A 15 4.83 -8.70 -18.87
N ALA A 16 4.47 -8.23 -17.68
CA ALA A 16 3.77 -9.04 -16.68
C ALA A 16 2.67 -8.24 -15.96
N VAL A 17 1.42 -8.37 -16.44
CA VAL A 17 0.26 -7.66 -15.88
C VAL A 17 0.05 -7.98 -14.39
N ILE A 18 0.22 -9.24 -13.96
CA ILE A 18 0.10 -9.60 -12.54
C ILE A 18 1.16 -8.91 -11.69
N ALA A 19 2.40 -8.80 -12.19
CA ALA A 19 3.48 -8.06 -11.53
C ALA A 19 3.18 -6.56 -11.49
N ARG A 20 2.67 -6.00 -12.59
CA ARG A 20 2.25 -4.60 -12.68
C ARG A 20 1.26 -4.25 -11.59
N MET A 21 0.16 -5.00 -11.49
CA MET A 21 -0.91 -4.76 -10.52
C MET A 21 -0.43 -4.95 -9.09
N ALA A 22 0.42 -5.96 -8.85
CA ALA A 22 0.96 -6.27 -7.54
C ALA A 22 1.92 -5.19 -7.01
N LEU A 23 2.72 -4.58 -7.88
CA LEU A 23 3.87 -3.78 -7.47
C LEU A 23 3.70 -2.28 -7.70
N VAL A 24 2.96 -1.84 -8.72
CA VAL A 24 2.80 -0.40 -8.99
C VAL A 24 1.66 0.20 -8.16
N PRO A 25 0.37 0.00 -8.51
CA PRO A 25 -0.73 0.60 -7.74
C PRO A 25 -0.84 0.01 -6.34
N ARG A 26 -0.60 -1.30 -6.15
CA ARG A 26 -0.74 -1.93 -4.83
C ARG A 26 0.42 -1.62 -3.87
N THR A 27 1.66 -1.47 -4.35
CA THR A 27 2.84 -1.33 -3.46
C THR A 27 3.50 0.03 -3.53
N MET A 28 3.79 0.56 -4.72
CA MET A 28 4.45 1.85 -4.84
C MET A 28 3.53 2.99 -4.40
N GLU A 29 2.27 2.97 -4.81
CA GLU A 29 1.29 4.01 -4.46
C GLU A 29 0.80 3.87 -3.01
N ALA A 30 0.81 2.65 -2.44
CA ALA A 30 0.50 2.45 -1.02
C ALA A 30 1.41 3.22 -0.05
N ARG A 31 2.59 3.69 -0.50
CA ARG A 31 3.47 4.58 0.25
C ARG A 31 2.82 5.95 0.50
N GLY A 32 1.96 6.41 -0.42
CA GLY A 32 1.16 7.62 -0.26
C GLY A 32 0.22 7.53 0.95
N LEU A 33 -0.39 6.37 1.17
CA LEU A 33 -1.29 6.12 2.32
C LEU A 33 -0.59 6.39 3.66
N ASP A 34 0.69 6.05 3.74
CA ASP A 34 1.50 6.13 4.96
C ASP A 34 2.16 7.51 5.11
N ALA A 35 2.58 8.13 4.01
CA ALA A 35 3.33 9.39 4.01
C ALA A 35 2.43 10.64 4.11
N VAL A 36 1.28 10.65 3.42
CA VAL A 36 0.40 11.82 3.32
C VAL A 36 -0.09 12.33 4.67
N PRO A 37 -0.53 11.47 5.63
CA PRO A 37 -0.98 11.94 6.94
C PRO A 37 0.08 12.78 7.67
N GLY A 38 1.34 12.35 7.68
CA GLY A 38 2.42 13.07 8.35
C GLY A 38 2.73 14.43 7.71
N ILE A 39 2.60 14.54 6.38
CA ILE A 39 2.76 15.82 5.67
C ILE A 39 1.58 16.74 5.98
N ARG A 40 0.35 16.21 5.89
CA ARG A 40 -0.88 16.93 6.21
C ARG A 40 -0.87 17.51 7.62
N ASP A 41 -0.42 16.73 8.60
CA ASP A 41 -0.43 17.15 9.99
C ASP A 41 0.56 18.30 10.25
N ARG A 42 1.68 18.38 9.50
CA ARG A 42 2.57 19.56 9.52
C ARG A 42 1.87 20.81 8.98
N PHE A 43 1.09 20.69 7.90
CA PHE A 43 0.33 21.82 7.36
C PHE A 43 -0.81 22.26 8.29
N LYS A 44 -1.45 21.31 9.01
CA LYS A 44 -2.42 21.62 10.07
C LYS A 44 -1.79 22.49 11.17
N GLN A 45 -0.56 22.18 11.59
CA GLN A 45 0.14 22.93 12.65
C GLN A 45 0.38 24.39 12.28
N ILE A 46 0.68 24.68 11.01
CA ILE A 46 0.86 26.05 10.51
C ILE A 46 -0.46 26.70 10.03
N LYS A 47 -1.60 26.03 10.27
CA LYS A 47 -2.96 26.50 9.94
C LYS A 47 -3.19 26.80 8.45
N ASP A 48 -2.49 26.09 7.56
CA ASP A 48 -2.76 26.17 6.12
C ASP A 48 -3.90 25.21 5.75
N ALA A 49 -5.13 25.71 5.84
CA ALA A 49 -6.33 24.91 5.57
C ALA A 49 -6.39 24.41 4.12
N LYS A 50 -5.88 25.17 3.15
CA LYS A 50 -5.94 24.82 1.73
C LYS A 50 -4.99 23.68 1.40
N ALA A 51 -3.77 23.72 1.94
CA ALA A 51 -2.83 22.60 1.80
C ALA A 51 -3.38 21.31 2.43
N VAL A 52 -4.04 21.42 3.59
CA VAL A 52 -4.67 20.28 4.26
C VAL A 52 -5.78 19.67 3.39
N GLU A 53 -6.66 20.49 2.83
CA GLU A 53 -7.74 20.03 1.94
C GLU A 53 -7.19 19.28 0.72
N ILE A 54 -6.17 19.82 0.07
CA ILE A 54 -5.52 19.18 -1.08
C ILE A 54 -4.93 17.81 -0.69
N LEU A 55 -4.30 17.71 0.47
CA LEU A 55 -3.70 16.45 0.94
C LEU A 55 -4.76 15.40 1.31
N GLU A 56 -5.95 15.80 1.77
CA GLU A 56 -7.06 14.86 1.97
C GLU A 56 -7.59 14.31 0.64
N ILE A 57 -7.66 15.14 -0.41
CA ILE A 57 -8.02 14.68 -1.76
C ILE A 57 -6.97 13.69 -2.28
N ILE A 58 -5.68 14.02 -2.14
CA ILE A 58 -4.59 13.12 -2.54
C ILE A 58 -4.69 11.79 -1.79
N LEU A 59 -4.89 11.81 -0.46
CA LEU A 59 -5.04 10.57 0.31
C LEU A 59 -6.23 9.73 -0.18
N HIS A 60 -7.34 10.38 -0.54
CA HIS A 60 -8.50 9.70 -1.11
C HIS A 60 -8.17 9.01 -2.45
N ASP A 61 -7.48 9.71 -3.34
CA ASP A 61 -7.08 9.18 -4.65
C ASP A 61 -6.11 8.00 -4.50
N GLU A 62 -5.13 8.12 -3.61
CA GLU A 62 -4.18 7.04 -3.31
C GLU A 62 -4.89 5.79 -2.77
N ILE A 63 -5.93 5.94 -1.92
CA ILE A 63 -6.77 4.80 -1.48
C ILE A 63 -7.43 4.14 -2.70
N GLY A 64 -7.99 4.95 -3.61
CA GLY A 64 -8.63 4.47 -4.83
C GLY A 64 -7.67 3.70 -5.75
N HIS A 65 -6.47 4.22 -5.97
CA HIS A 65 -5.48 3.56 -6.82
C HIS A 65 -5.00 2.23 -6.23
N VAL A 66 -4.69 2.22 -4.93
CA VAL A 66 -4.25 1.01 -4.23
C VAL A 66 -5.37 -0.03 -4.20
N PHE A 67 -6.62 0.40 -4.03
CA PHE A 67 -7.79 -0.47 -4.14
C PHE A 67 -7.91 -1.13 -5.51
N ILE A 68 -7.75 -0.37 -6.60
CA ILE A 68 -7.78 -0.92 -7.96
C ILE A 68 -6.65 -1.93 -8.14
N GLY A 69 -5.44 -1.63 -7.64
CA GLY A 69 -4.31 -2.55 -7.63
C GLY A 69 -4.63 -3.87 -6.91
N ASN A 70 -5.15 -3.80 -5.69
CA ASN A 70 -5.58 -4.96 -4.92
C ASN A 70 -6.65 -5.77 -5.64
N ARG A 71 -7.68 -5.10 -6.20
CA ARG A 71 -8.78 -5.76 -6.91
C ARG A 71 -8.27 -6.59 -8.09
N TRP A 72 -7.47 -5.99 -8.96
CA TRP A 72 -6.98 -6.67 -10.17
C TRP A 72 -5.92 -7.72 -9.86
N PHE A 73 -5.03 -7.46 -8.90
CA PHE A 73 -4.06 -8.47 -8.47
C PHE A 73 -4.74 -9.73 -7.94
N ASN A 74 -5.73 -9.57 -7.04
CA ASN A 74 -6.49 -10.69 -6.50
C ASN A 74 -7.31 -11.41 -7.57
N PHE A 75 -7.92 -10.67 -8.50
CA PHE A 75 -8.62 -11.27 -9.64
C PHE A 75 -7.69 -12.15 -10.49
N LEU A 76 -6.48 -11.68 -10.81
CA LEU A 76 -5.49 -12.43 -11.60
C LEU A 76 -5.00 -13.66 -10.84
N CYS A 77 -4.76 -13.54 -9.52
CA CYS A 77 -4.41 -14.68 -8.69
C CYS A 77 -5.52 -15.73 -8.70
N ALA A 78 -6.77 -15.33 -8.51
CA ALA A 78 -7.91 -16.25 -8.52
C ALA A 78 -8.09 -16.93 -9.89
N LYS A 79 -7.94 -16.17 -10.99
CA LYS A 79 -8.04 -16.69 -12.36
C LYS A 79 -7.03 -17.81 -12.62
N ASP A 80 -5.81 -17.68 -12.12
CA ASP A 80 -4.72 -18.63 -12.33
C ASP A 80 -4.54 -19.60 -11.15
N ASN A 81 -5.48 -19.63 -10.20
CA ASN A 81 -5.48 -20.46 -8.98
C ASN A 81 -4.19 -20.30 -8.13
N LEU A 82 -3.73 -19.07 -7.98
CA LEU A 82 -2.54 -18.68 -7.22
C LEU A 82 -2.90 -18.12 -5.84
N SER A 83 -2.02 -18.34 -4.86
CA SER A 83 -2.12 -17.71 -3.53
C SER A 83 -1.63 -16.26 -3.58
N PRO A 84 -2.48 -15.24 -3.31
CA PRO A 84 -2.07 -13.83 -3.40
C PRO A 84 -0.86 -13.47 -2.54
N ILE A 85 -0.78 -14.02 -1.31
CA ILE A 85 0.31 -13.75 -0.37
C ILE A 85 1.64 -14.29 -0.90
N THR A 86 1.67 -15.55 -1.35
CA THR A 86 2.90 -16.18 -1.87
C THR A 86 3.30 -15.54 -3.20
N THR A 87 2.36 -15.36 -4.12
CA THR A 87 2.60 -14.70 -5.41
C THR A 87 3.12 -13.29 -5.23
N TYR A 88 2.54 -12.50 -4.31
CA TYR A 88 3.06 -11.17 -4.02
C TYR A 88 4.51 -11.21 -3.52
N ARG A 89 4.82 -12.11 -2.58
CA ARG A 89 6.18 -12.26 -2.02
C ARG A 89 7.19 -12.59 -3.13
N ASP A 90 6.84 -13.51 -4.02
CA ASP A 90 7.72 -13.95 -5.10
C ASP A 90 7.92 -12.85 -6.14
N LEU A 91 6.84 -12.16 -6.53
CA LEU A 91 6.91 -10.99 -7.43
C LEU A 91 7.73 -9.86 -6.81
N ALA A 92 7.53 -9.55 -5.53
CA ALA A 92 8.30 -8.52 -4.85
C ALA A 92 9.81 -8.83 -4.83
N ARG A 93 10.19 -10.10 -4.69
CA ARG A 93 11.59 -10.54 -4.77
C ARG A 93 12.12 -10.49 -6.20
N GLN A 94 11.41 -11.11 -7.15
CA GLN A 94 11.78 -11.18 -8.57
C GLN A 94 12.00 -9.78 -9.15
N TYR A 95 11.06 -8.88 -8.89
CA TYR A 95 11.10 -7.50 -9.35
C TYR A 95 11.70 -6.56 -8.30
N ARG A 96 12.52 -7.05 -7.35
CA ARG A 96 13.30 -6.24 -6.39
C ARG A 96 12.52 -5.01 -5.89
N ALA A 97 11.28 -5.23 -5.46
CA ALA A 97 10.41 -4.19 -4.98
C ALA A 97 10.97 -3.59 -3.69
N PRO A 98 10.80 -2.29 -3.45
CA PRO A 98 11.29 -1.68 -2.22
C PRO A 98 10.60 -2.29 -1.00
N THR A 99 11.37 -2.48 0.07
CA THR A 99 10.82 -2.90 1.35
C THR A 99 9.93 -1.80 1.91
N LEU A 100 8.67 -2.12 2.18
CA LEU A 100 7.74 -1.23 2.85
C LEU A 100 8.20 -1.00 4.29
N ARG A 101 8.23 0.27 4.72
CA ARG A 101 8.60 0.66 6.08
C ARG A 101 7.48 1.50 6.67
N GLY A 102 7.10 1.17 7.89
CA GLY A 102 6.12 1.93 8.65
C GLY A 102 6.65 3.28 9.15
N PRO A 103 5.82 4.04 9.90
CA PRO A 103 4.51 3.63 10.40
C PRO A 103 3.47 3.48 9.27
N PHE A 104 2.62 2.46 9.38
CA PHE A 104 1.61 2.16 8.36
C PHE A 104 0.26 2.76 8.71
N ASN A 105 -0.43 3.34 7.73
CA ASN A 105 -1.81 3.78 7.88
C ASN A 105 -2.76 2.59 7.69
N VAL A 106 -3.04 1.88 8.79
CA VAL A 106 -3.87 0.67 8.79
C VAL A 106 -5.26 0.92 8.23
N GLU A 107 -5.90 2.00 8.66
CA GLU A 107 -7.26 2.32 8.25
C GLU A 107 -7.34 2.56 6.74
N ALA A 108 -6.41 3.35 6.18
CA ALA A 108 -6.36 3.58 4.74
C ALA A 108 -6.04 2.29 3.96
N ARG A 109 -5.14 1.44 4.46
CA ARG A 109 -4.83 0.14 3.84
C ARG A 109 -6.03 -0.82 3.88
N GLN A 110 -6.78 -0.86 4.98
CA GLN A 110 -8.03 -1.63 5.05
C GLN A 110 -9.06 -1.12 4.04
N ARG A 111 -9.25 0.21 3.96
CA ARG A 111 -10.12 0.83 2.95
C ARG A 111 -9.66 0.56 1.52
N ALA A 112 -8.35 0.43 1.31
CA ALA A 112 -7.77 0.03 0.03
C ALA A 112 -7.84 -1.48 -0.24
N GLY A 113 -8.46 -2.28 0.63
CA GLY A 113 -8.72 -3.70 0.39
C GLY A 113 -7.60 -4.66 0.82
N PHE A 114 -6.66 -4.23 1.67
CA PHE A 114 -5.76 -5.18 2.33
C PHE A 114 -6.51 -6.00 3.38
N THR A 115 -6.27 -7.30 3.39
CA THR A 115 -6.81 -8.25 4.37
C THR A 115 -6.10 -8.15 5.71
N GLN A 116 -6.76 -8.66 6.77
CA GLN A 116 -6.16 -8.71 8.10
C GLN A 116 -4.88 -9.56 8.14
N GLU A 117 -4.80 -10.62 7.33
CA GLU A 117 -3.59 -11.45 7.23
C GLU A 117 -2.43 -10.65 6.62
N GLU A 118 -2.68 -9.91 5.54
CA GLU A 118 -1.65 -9.07 4.91
C GLU A 118 -1.16 -7.96 5.85
N LEU A 119 -2.06 -7.34 6.61
CA LEU A 119 -1.70 -6.32 7.60
C LEU A 119 -0.87 -6.89 8.76
N LYS A 120 -1.14 -8.13 9.18
CA LYS A 120 -0.29 -8.84 10.15
C LYS A 120 1.10 -9.10 9.58
N ILE A 121 1.20 -9.56 8.33
CA ILE A 121 2.49 -9.83 7.65
C ILE A 121 3.34 -8.55 7.52
N LEU A 122 2.71 -7.40 7.32
CA LEU A 122 3.39 -6.09 7.30
C LEU A 122 3.96 -5.67 8.67
N GLY A 123 3.70 -6.44 9.73
CA GLY A 123 4.19 -6.18 11.08
C GLY A 123 3.37 -5.13 11.83
N VAL A 124 2.10 -4.94 11.44
CA VAL A 124 1.26 -3.86 12.00
C VAL A 124 0.43 -4.28 13.21
N MET A 125 0.45 -5.57 13.57
CA MET A 125 -0.19 -6.06 14.78
C MET A 125 0.86 -6.77 15.66
N SER A 126 1.30 -6.10 16.72
CA SER A 126 1.79 -6.80 17.91
C SER A 126 0.59 -7.47 18.58
N GLU A 127 0.72 -8.74 18.97
CA GLU A 127 -0.28 -9.43 19.79
C GLU A 127 -0.64 -8.55 20.99
N SER A 128 -1.91 -8.17 21.09
CA SER A 128 -2.47 -7.63 22.32
C SER A 128 -2.28 -8.71 23.37
N GLN A 129 -1.35 -8.51 24.32
CA GLN A 129 -1.29 -9.35 25.50
C GLN A 129 -2.66 -9.29 26.17
N SER A 130 -3.33 -10.43 26.18
CA SER A 130 -4.46 -10.73 27.03
C SER A 130 -4.05 -10.44 28.46
N THR A 131 -4.51 -9.31 29.00
CA THR A 131 -4.57 -9.12 30.45
C THR A 131 -5.60 -10.09 30.98
N THR A 132 -5.16 -11.32 31.24
CA THR A 132 -5.91 -12.28 32.02
C THR A 132 -6.00 -11.72 33.44
N CYS A 133 -7.24 -11.49 33.87
CA CYS A 133 -7.60 -11.29 35.26
C CYS A 133 -7.00 -12.42 36.13
N GLY A 134 -6.39 -12.05 37.25
CA GLY A 134 -5.84 -12.96 38.26
C GLY A 134 -5.21 -12.19 39.40
#